data_AF-A0A954LP76-F1
#
_entry.id   AF-A0A954LP76-F1
#
_cell.length_a   1.000
_cell.length_b   1.000
_cell.length_c   1.000
_cell.angle_alpha   90.00
_cell.angle_beta   90.00
_cell.angle_gamma   90.00
#
_symmetry.space_group_name_H-M   'P 1'
#
loop_
_entity.id
_entity.type
_entity.pdbx_description
1 polymer ?
#
loop_
_entity_poly.entity_id
_entity_poly.type
_entity_poly.pdbx_seq_one_letter_code
_entity_poly.pdbx_strand_id
1 'polypeptide(L)'
;AESKKLALKAQELLKKHPDKTGRIAPRIRENLAELAIAQNDLDAAFELYSELLSNAETSKGIDYDSETAAGALGRIELGRGHLKEAEALLSRVLESKLIELQAAFGQSERRQLQVSGNYHSVLSDYLSLVRRNGVAPNKAYRHVLAWKGLVLTRQRGLRRLRFKPELLPSIDRLEEINRELSRLPFRKQTVDVQQSLDRLTAEKDALEAQLNQETSYQKLKKEDQLTPEKLSELLPKDAMLIDVQEYFESPEYTGSRKVELRMAAFVLIKGQSVQFIDLGPSNEITSAIQTWRLRYGGGKESRDAGELLRDRLLRSETVSVPKSVKMLLFSPDAAWTQLPLSALPGLEKPYLIDEFDVAIVPTPRLLVEMLERESATIDEPSLLLIGNVDYETAVMKPNGNRAGLVRQAPIQRGGESKYRPLPGTRKEIESIAKSFRTCGWDFVSTHQMKNATEQAFRRAAARSNYIHLAVHGRFLRSKPSQEETGHSDGR
;
A
#
# COMPACT_ATOMS: atom_id res chain seq x y z
N ALA A 1 -8.44 -40.73 0.54
CA ALA A 1 -9.59 -41.62 0.83
C ALA A 1 -10.67 -40.91 1.65
N GLU A 2 -10.30 -40.22 2.73
CA GLU A 2 -11.22 -39.47 3.59
C GLU A 2 -11.92 -38.29 2.88
N SER A 3 -11.19 -37.53 2.05
CA SER A 3 -11.74 -36.45 1.21
C SER A 3 -12.84 -36.93 0.25
N LYS A 4 -12.66 -38.08 -0.40
CA LYS A 4 -13.69 -38.69 -1.28
C LYS A 4 -14.94 -39.11 -0.50
N LYS A 5 -14.77 -39.63 0.73
CA LYS A 5 -15.90 -40.01 1.59
C LYS A 5 -16.71 -38.79 2.05
N LEU A 6 -16.02 -37.69 2.37
CA LEU A 6 -16.66 -36.41 2.72
C LEU A 6 -17.37 -35.79 1.51
N ALA A 7 -16.78 -35.86 0.31
CA ALA A 7 -17.39 -35.39 -0.94
C ALA A 7 -18.70 -36.12 -1.25
N LEU A 8 -18.71 -37.45 -1.17
CA LEU A 8 -19.91 -38.27 -1.36
C LEU A 8 -21.01 -37.92 -0.35
N LYS A 9 -20.64 -37.74 0.92
CA LYS A 9 -21.58 -37.32 1.97
C LYS A 9 -22.15 -35.93 1.70
N ALA A 10 -21.34 -34.99 1.21
CA ALA A 10 -21.77 -33.65 0.83
C ALA A 10 -22.71 -33.66 -0.39
N GLN A 11 -22.43 -34.49 -1.40
CA GLN A 11 -23.33 -34.68 -2.55
C GLN A 11 -24.67 -35.34 -2.14
N GLU A 12 -24.65 -36.33 -1.25
CA GLU A 12 -25.88 -36.90 -0.69
C GLU A 12 -26.70 -35.86 0.08
N LEU A 13 -26.05 -34.98 0.84
CA LEU A 13 -26.71 -33.90 1.56
C LEU A 13 -27.39 -32.89 0.62
N LEU A 14 -26.74 -32.55 -0.49
CA LEU A 14 -27.33 -31.70 -1.54
C LEU A 14 -28.55 -32.36 -2.18
N LYS A 15 -28.48 -33.67 -2.48
CA LYS A 15 -29.61 -34.44 -3.06
C LYS A 15 -30.79 -34.58 -2.09
N LYS A 16 -30.54 -34.72 -0.79
CA LYS A 16 -31.58 -34.90 0.25
C LYS A 16 -32.26 -33.60 0.67
N HIS A 17 -31.63 -32.45 0.44
CA HIS A 17 -32.12 -31.15 0.88
C HIS A 17 -32.03 -30.07 -0.22
N PRO A 18 -32.62 -30.28 -1.41
CA PRO A 18 -32.60 -29.28 -2.49
C PRO A 18 -33.29 -27.97 -2.08
N ASP A 19 -34.33 -28.06 -1.23
CA ASP A 19 -35.22 -26.95 -0.86
C ASP A 19 -34.92 -26.29 0.51
N LYS A 20 -33.80 -26.63 1.19
CA LYS A 20 -33.38 -25.93 2.42
C LYS A 20 -32.70 -24.61 2.06
N THR A 21 -33.56 -23.65 1.74
CA THR A 21 -33.32 -22.29 1.26
C THR A 21 -32.25 -21.49 2.03
N GLY A 22 -31.35 -20.87 1.27
CA GLY A 22 -30.57 -19.71 1.68
C GLY A 22 -29.06 -19.89 1.67
N ARG A 23 -28.51 -20.55 2.71
CA ARG A 23 -27.09 -20.37 3.10
C ARG A 23 -26.20 -21.61 3.01
N ILE A 24 -26.76 -22.80 3.25
CA ILE A 24 -25.94 -24.01 3.44
C ILE A 24 -25.60 -24.67 2.11
N ALA A 25 -26.58 -24.80 1.20
CA ALA A 25 -26.37 -25.43 -0.10
C ALA A 25 -25.31 -24.73 -0.96
N PRO A 26 -25.27 -23.37 -1.03
CA PRO A 26 -24.20 -22.69 -1.76
C PRO A 26 -22.80 -22.96 -1.19
N ARG A 27 -22.66 -22.92 0.15
CA ARG A 27 -21.38 -23.22 0.83
C ARG A 27 -20.92 -24.66 0.61
N ILE A 28 -21.84 -25.62 0.57
CA ILE A 28 -21.50 -27.02 0.26
C ILE A 28 -21.02 -27.15 -1.20
N ARG A 29 -21.71 -26.51 -2.15
CA ARG A 29 -21.27 -26.51 -3.56
C ARG A 29 -19.91 -25.85 -3.75
N GLU A 30 -19.68 -24.70 -3.10
CA GLU A 30 -18.39 -24.01 -3.10
C GLU A 30 -17.26 -24.92 -2.59
N ASN A 31 -17.45 -25.56 -1.43
CA ASN A 31 -16.46 -26.50 -0.90
C ASN A 31 -16.24 -27.74 -1.80
N LEU A 32 -17.29 -28.23 -2.46
CA LEU A 32 -17.17 -29.32 -3.44
C LEU A 32 -16.41 -28.88 -4.68
N ALA A 33 -16.62 -27.65 -5.15
CA ALA A 33 -15.92 -27.09 -6.29
C ALA A 33 -14.44 -26.85 -5.97
N GLU A 34 -14.12 -26.29 -4.81
CA GLU A 34 -12.73 -26.16 -4.33
C GLU A 34 -12.05 -27.53 -4.17
N LEU A 35 -12.79 -28.56 -3.74
CA LEU A 35 -12.26 -29.93 -3.70
C LEU A 35 -12.04 -30.49 -5.11
N ALA A 36 -12.92 -30.22 -6.07
CA ALA A 36 -12.76 -30.62 -7.46
C ALA A 36 -11.55 -29.92 -8.10
N ILE A 37 -11.37 -28.62 -7.85
CA ILE A 37 -10.13 -27.89 -8.16
C ILE A 37 -8.97 -28.60 -7.52
N ALA A 38 -9.01 -28.92 -6.21
CA ALA A 38 -7.94 -29.63 -5.52
C ALA A 38 -7.60 -31.00 -6.14
N GLN A 39 -8.56 -31.66 -6.79
CA GLN A 39 -8.40 -32.94 -7.49
C GLN A 39 -8.05 -32.82 -8.99
N ASN A 40 -7.96 -31.59 -9.50
CA ASN A 40 -7.73 -31.27 -10.91
C ASN A 40 -8.90 -31.63 -11.84
N ASP A 41 -10.09 -31.77 -11.26
CA ASP A 41 -11.33 -31.96 -11.99
C ASP A 41 -11.97 -30.58 -12.22
N LEU A 42 -11.43 -29.86 -13.20
CA LEU A 42 -11.87 -28.50 -13.52
C LEU A 42 -13.27 -28.50 -14.13
N ASP A 43 -13.67 -29.58 -14.81
CA ASP A 43 -15.00 -29.72 -15.40
C ASP A 43 -16.05 -29.77 -14.32
N ALA A 44 -15.88 -30.64 -13.31
CA ALA A 44 -16.78 -30.67 -12.16
C ALA A 44 -16.77 -29.36 -11.37
N ALA A 45 -15.61 -28.74 -11.18
CA ALA A 45 -15.52 -27.44 -10.50
C ALA A 45 -16.28 -26.34 -11.26
N PHE A 46 -16.11 -26.30 -12.59
CA PHE A 46 -16.75 -25.33 -13.45
C PHE A 46 -18.27 -25.50 -13.45
N GLU A 47 -18.77 -26.74 -13.54
CA GLU A 47 -20.21 -27.01 -13.45
C GLU A 47 -20.79 -26.53 -12.12
N LEU A 48 -20.14 -26.85 -11.00
CA LEU A 48 -20.59 -26.46 -9.67
C LEU A 48 -20.61 -24.94 -9.48
N TYR A 49 -19.58 -24.21 -9.94
CA TYR A 49 -19.58 -22.75 -9.88
C TYR A 49 -20.54 -22.10 -10.89
N SER A 50 -20.78 -22.72 -12.04
CA SER A 50 -21.77 -22.25 -13.01
C SER A 50 -23.19 -22.36 -12.45
N GLU A 51 -23.50 -23.47 -11.77
CA GLU A 51 -24.76 -23.60 -11.02
C GLU A 51 -24.87 -22.55 -9.92
N LEU A 52 -23.79 -22.30 -9.16
CA LEU A 52 -23.77 -21.28 -8.11
C LEU A 52 -24.06 -19.88 -8.67
N LEU A 53 -23.40 -19.52 -9.77
CA LEU A 53 -23.59 -18.23 -10.43
C LEU A 53 -25.02 -18.08 -10.95
N SER A 54 -25.51 -19.07 -11.71
CA SER A 54 -26.87 -19.04 -12.26
C SER A 54 -27.93 -18.95 -11.17
N ASN A 55 -27.77 -19.67 -10.06
CA ASN A 55 -28.69 -19.61 -8.93
C ASN A 55 -28.66 -18.24 -8.24
N ALA A 56 -27.48 -17.69 -8.00
CA ALA A 56 -27.31 -16.37 -7.39
C ALA A 56 -27.91 -15.23 -8.24
N GLU A 57 -27.81 -15.32 -9.57
CA GLU A 57 -28.34 -14.29 -10.48
C GLU A 57 -29.87 -14.36 -10.64
N THR A 58 -30.47 -15.56 -10.57
CA THR A 58 -31.90 -15.76 -10.88
C THR A 58 -32.81 -15.80 -9.65
N SER A 59 -32.28 -16.12 -8.47
CA SER A 59 -33.09 -16.36 -7.27
C SER A 59 -32.96 -15.23 -6.24
N LYS A 60 -34.02 -14.42 -6.10
CA LYS A 60 -34.12 -13.45 -4.98
C LYS A 60 -34.18 -14.21 -3.65
N GLY A 61 -33.11 -14.13 -2.84
CA GLY A 61 -33.06 -14.70 -1.48
C GLY A 61 -32.00 -15.79 -1.25
N ILE A 62 -31.19 -16.13 -2.25
CA ILE A 62 -29.97 -16.93 -2.03
C ILE A 62 -28.88 -16.01 -1.46
N ASP A 63 -28.35 -16.37 -0.29
CA ASP A 63 -27.28 -15.61 0.38
C ASP A 63 -25.92 -16.15 -0.11
N TYR A 64 -25.63 -15.94 -1.39
CA TYR A 64 -24.36 -16.28 -2.02
C TYR A 64 -23.94 -15.17 -2.98
N ASP A 65 -22.67 -14.78 -2.89
CA ASP A 65 -22.10 -13.70 -3.68
C ASP A 65 -21.84 -14.17 -5.13
N SER A 66 -22.61 -13.66 -6.09
CA SER A 66 -22.43 -13.95 -7.51
C SER A 66 -21.03 -13.61 -8.00
N GLU A 67 -20.40 -12.58 -7.43
CA GLU A 67 -19.04 -12.16 -7.81
C GLU A 67 -17.98 -13.15 -7.32
N THR A 68 -18.24 -13.85 -6.21
CA THR A 68 -17.37 -14.94 -5.74
C THR A 68 -17.41 -16.12 -6.72
N ALA A 69 -18.59 -16.55 -7.18
CA ALA A 69 -18.69 -17.59 -8.21
C ALA A 69 -18.08 -17.16 -9.56
N ALA A 70 -18.37 -15.93 -10.02
CA ALA A 70 -17.82 -15.43 -11.27
C ALA A 70 -16.28 -15.33 -11.23
N GLY A 71 -15.71 -14.89 -10.10
CA GLY A 71 -14.25 -14.85 -9.90
C GLY A 71 -13.62 -16.25 -9.93
N ALA A 72 -14.28 -17.23 -9.30
CA ALA A 72 -13.82 -18.62 -9.32
C ALA A 72 -13.87 -19.23 -10.74
N LEU A 73 -14.95 -18.99 -11.49
CA LEU A 73 -15.04 -19.40 -12.90
C LEU A 73 -13.95 -18.75 -13.75
N GLY A 74 -13.70 -17.45 -13.57
CA GLY A 74 -12.64 -16.73 -14.27
C GLY A 74 -11.26 -17.34 -14.02
N ARG A 75 -10.97 -17.75 -12.78
CA ARG A 75 -9.73 -18.47 -12.43
C ARG A 75 -9.64 -19.85 -13.09
N ILE A 76 -10.74 -20.60 -13.12
CA ILE A 76 -10.79 -21.92 -13.77
C ILE A 76 -10.51 -21.77 -15.27
N GLU A 77 -11.18 -20.84 -15.95
CA GLU A 77 -10.97 -20.56 -17.37
C GLU A 77 -9.53 -20.10 -17.66
N LEU A 78 -8.97 -19.25 -16.80
CA LEU A 78 -7.57 -18.81 -16.91
C LEU A 78 -6.61 -20.01 -16.85
N GLY A 79 -6.82 -20.93 -15.91
CA GLY A 79 -5.95 -22.10 -15.78
C GLY A 79 -6.21 -23.17 -16.84
N ARG A 80 -7.37 -23.17 -17.51
CA ARG A 80 -7.64 -23.94 -18.75
C ARG A 80 -7.00 -23.32 -20.00
N GLY A 81 -6.52 -22.08 -19.91
CA GLY A 81 -5.98 -21.34 -21.04
C GLY A 81 -7.05 -20.65 -21.89
N HIS A 82 -8.31 -20.61 -21.44
CA HIS A 82 -9.41 -19.90 -22.08
C HIS A 82 -9.37 -18.41 -21.70
N LEU A 83 -8.35 -17.71 -22.23
CA LEU A 83 -7.98 -16.37 -21.76
C LEU A 83 -9.06 -15.32 -21.98
N LYS A 84 -9.89 -15.45 -23.03
CA LYS A 84 -10.95 -14.47 -23.36
C LYS A 84 -12.13 -14.58 -22.39
N GLU A 85 -12.55 -15.81 -22.11
CA GLU A 85 -13.60 -16.15 -21.15
C GLU A 85 -13.18 -15.73 -19.74
N ALA A 86 -11.93 -15.99 -19.38
CA ALA A 86 -11.32 -15.52 -18.14
C ALA A 86 -11.29 -13.99 -18.05
N GLU A 87 -10.86 -13.28 -19.11
CA GLU A 87 -10.87 -11.81 -19.13
C GLU A 87 -12.27 -11.26 -18.86
N ALA A 88 -13.30 -11.79 -19.52
CA ALA A 88 -14.67 -11.32 -19.39
C ALA A 88 -15.20 -11.48 -17.95
N LEU A 89 -14.99 -12.65 -17.34
CA LEU A 89 -15.42 -12.94 -15.97
C LEU A 89 -14.65 -12.12 -14.93
N LEU A 90 -13.33 -12.09 -15.02
CA LEU A 90 -12.49 -11.39 -14.04
C LEU A 90 -12.64 -9.87 -14.14
N SER A 91 -12.79 -9.31 -15.36
CA SER A 91 -13.04 -7.87 -15.55
C SER A 91 -14.37 -7.45 -14.91
N ARG A 92 -15.44 -8.22 -15.13
CA ARG A 92 -16.75 -7.99 -14.50
C ARG A 92 -16.63 -7.94 -12.97
N VAL A 93 -15.92 -8.92 -12.40
CA VAL A 93 -15.73 -9.01 -10.94
C VAL A 93 -14.91 -7.82 -10.42
N LEU A 94 -13.84 -7.43 -11.11
CA LEU A 94 -13.02 -6.27 -10.72
C LEU A 94 -13.80 -4.95 -10.80
N GLU A 95 -14.67 -4.78 -11.80
CA GLU A 95 -15.54 -3.61 -11.92
C GLU A 95 -16.55 -3.56 -10.76
N SER A 96 -17.19 -4.68 -10.46
CA SER A 96 -18.13 -4.79 -9.32
C SER A 96 -17.43 -4.50 -7.98
N LYS A 97 -16.27 -5.13 -7.73
CA LYS A 97 -15.48 -4.91 -6.51
C LYS A 97 -14.92 -3.49 -6.40
N LEU A 98 -14.67 -2.81 -7.53
CA LEU A 98 -14.27 -1.41 -7.50
C LEU A 98 -15.43 -0.53 -7.00
N ILE A 99 -16.67 -0.83 -7.40
CA ILE A 99 -17.88 -0.15 -6.89
C ILE A 99 -18.06 -0.42 -5.39
N GLU A 100 -17.83 -1.65 -4.93
CA GLU A 100 -17.85 -1.97 -3.49
C GLU A 100 -16.77 -1.20 -2.71
N LEU A 101 -15.55 -1.13 -3.27
CA LEU A 101 -14.48 -0.32 -2.70
C LEU A 101 -14.92 1.14 -2.62
N GLN A 102 -15.53 1.69 -3.68
CA GLN A 102 -16.15 3.03 -3.74
C GLN A 102 -17.21 3.26 -2.67
N ALA A 103 -18.12 2.31 -2.48
CA ALA A 103 -19.12 2.38 -1.43
C ALA A 103 -18.50 2.36 -0.02
N ALA A 104 -17.39 1.65 0.17
CA ALA A 104 -16.68 1.60 1.44
C ALA A 104 -15.97 2.93 1.80
N PHE A 105 -15.99 3.96 0.95
CA PHE A 105 -15.28 5.21 1.19
C PHE A 105 -15.77 5.95 2.43
N GLY A 106 -17.07 5.84 2.76
CA GLY A 106 -17.64 6.42 3.98
C GLY A 106 -17.39 5.63 5.26
N GLN A 107 -16.65 4.50 5.19
CA GLN A 107 -16.42 3.60 6.32
C GLN A 107 -15.08 3.88 7.01
N SER A 108 -14.82 3.23 8.15
CA SER A 108 -13.53 3.31 8.84
C SER A 108 -12.37 2.72 8.02
N GLU A 109 -11.13 3.09 8.34
CA GLU A 109 -9.94 2.58 7.64
C GLU A 109 -9.88 1.05 7.69
N ARG A 110 -10.19 0.47 8.86
CA ARG A 110 -10.20 -0.97 9.06
C ARG A 110 -11.17 -1.67 8.11
N ARG A 111 -12.39 -1.13 7.94
CA ARG A 111 -13.37 -1.66 6.98
C ARG A 111 -12.90 -1.51 5.55
N GLN A 112 -12.30 -0.38 5.19
CA GLN A 112 -11.75 -0.15 3.86
C GLN A 112 -10.65 -1.16 3.52
N LEU A 113 -9.74 -1.44 4.46
CA LEU A 113 -8.68 -2.44 4.29
C LEU A 113 -9.25 -3.86 4.15
N GLN A 114 -10.30 -4.20 4.91
CA GLN A 114 -10.97 -5.49 4.77
C GLN A 114 -11.57 -5.69 3.37
N VAL A 115 -12.28 -4.68 2.84
CA VAL A 115 -12.83 -4.75 1.47
C VAL A 115 -11.71 -4.82 0.42
N SER A 116 -10.58 -4.13 0.65
CA SER A 116 -9.43 -4.14 -0.26
C SER A 116 -8.75 -5.49 -0.41
N GLY A 117 -8.83 -6.37 0.59
CA GLY A 117 -8.24 -7.71 0.54
C GLY A 117 -8.89 -8.58 -0.54
N ASN A 118 -10.21 -8.51 -0.69
CA ASN A 118 -10.95 -9.30 -1.69
C ASN A 118 -10.67 -8.84 -3.13
N TYR A 119 -10.34 -7.56 -3.33
CA TYR A 119 -9.97 -7.01 -4.63
C TYR A 119 -8.62 -7.57 -5.11
N HIS A 120 -7.63 -7.65 -4.21
CA HIS A 120 -6.27 -8.06 -4.53
C HIS A 120 -6.18 -9.49 -5.09
N SER A 121 -7.02 -10.41 -4.58
CA SER A 121 -7.07 -11.80 -5.05
C SER A 121 -7.48 -11.87 -6.53
N VAL A 122 -8.58 -11.21 -6.92
CA VAL A 122 -9.04 -11.18 -8.31
C VAL A 122 -8.07 -10.38 -9.20
N LEU A 123 -7.47 -9.31 -8.67
CA LEU A 123 -6.45 -8.56 -9.38
C LEU A 123 -5.23 -9.42 -9.71
N SER A 124 -4.83 -10.32 -8.80
CA SER A 124 -3.71 -11.25 -9.03
C SER A 124 -4.02 -12.21 -10.20
N ASP A 125 -5.25 -12.75 -10.25
CA ASP A 125 -5.70 -13.56 -11.38
C ASP A 125 -5.71 -12.76 -12.69
N TYR A 126 -6.14 -11.49 -12.65
CA TYR A 126 -6.15 -10.61 -13.82
C TYR A 126 -4.74 -10.18 -14.28
N LEU A 127 -3.78 -10.05 -13.38
CA LEU A 127 -2.38 -9.78 -13.74
C LEU A 127 -1.72 -10.99 -14.41
N SER A 128 -2.11 -12.19 -14.00
CA SER A 128 -1.69 -13.43 -14.68
C SER A 128 -2.19 -13.47 -16.14
N LEU A 129 -3.38 -12.93 -16.44
CA LEU A 129 -3.84 -12.75 -17.83
C LEU A 129 -2.90 -11.86 -18.64
N VAL A 130 -2.42 -10.74 -18.08
CA VAL A 130 -1.50 -9.83 -18.79
C VAL A 130 -0.22 -10.57 -19.16
N ARG A 131 0.33 -11.31 -18.19
CA ARG A 131 1.55 -12.08 -18.37
C ARG A 131 1.41 -13.14 -19.46
N ARG A 132 0.22 -13.74 -19.59
CA ARG A 132 -0.12 -14.73 -20.62
C ARG A 132 -0.60 -14.11 -21.94
N ASN A 133 -0.45 -12.79 -22.12
CA ASN A 133 -0.93 -12.04 -23.28
C ASN A 133 -2.46 -12.17 -23.53
N GLY A 134 -3.23 -12.49 -22.48
CA GLY A 134 -4.69 -12.59 -22.52
C GLY A 134 -5.39 -11.23 -22.44
N VAL A 135 -4.72 -10.19 -21.93
CA VAL A 135 -5.27 -8.84 -21.83
C VAL A 135 -4.18 -7.80 -22.06
N ALA A 136 -4.55 -6.67 -22.68
CA ALA A 136 -3.64 -5.56 -22.91
C ALA A 136 -3.15 -4.94 -21.58
N PRO A 137 -1.85 -4.60 -21.43
CA PRO A 137 -1.30 -3.98 -20.22
C PRO A 137 -2.08 -2.77 -19.73
N ASN A 138 -2.56 -1.93 -20.65
CA ASN A 138 -3.32 -0.73 -20.33
C ASN A 138 -4.63 -1.02 -19.57
N LYS A 139 -5.36 -2.09 -19.95
CA LYS A 139 -6.60 -2.49 -19.27
C LYS A 139 -6.31 -2.97 -17.85
N ALA A 140 -5.30 -3.83 -17.66
CA ALA A 140 -4.91 -4.28 -16.34
C ALA A 140 -4.36 -3.17 -15.46
N TYR A 141 -3.58 -2.25 -16.05
CA TYR A 141 -3.04 -1.13 -15.31
C TYR A 141 -4.13 -0.21 -14.77
N ARG A 142 -5.29 -0.09 -15.43
CA ARG A 142 -6.45 0.63 -14.89
C ARG A 142 -6.87 0.06 -13.54
N HIS A 143 -6.87 -1.25 -13.35
CA HIS A 143 -7.24 -1.88 -12.08
C HIS A 143 -6.15 -1.75 -11.01
N VAL A 144 -4.87 -1.88 -11.38
CA VAL A 144 -3.75 -1.60 -10.46
C VAL A 144 -3.80 -0.15 -10.00
N LEU A 145 -3.95 0.78 -10.93
CA LEU A 145 -4.11 2.20 -10.63
C LEU A 145 -5.36 2.45 -9.79
N ALA A 146 -6.48 1.75 -10.04
CA ALA A 146 -7.72 1.82 -9.25
C ALA A 146 -7.48 1.54 -7.75
N TRP A 147 -6.67 0.52 -7.46
CA TRP A 147 -6.50 -0.03 -6.13
C TRP A 147 -5.26 0.48 -5.38
N LYS A 148 -4.10 0.59 -6.06
CA LYS A 148 -2.83 0.87 -5.42
C LYS A 148 -2.80 2.26 -4.82
N GLY A 149 -2.71 2.34 -3.48
CA GLY A 149 -2.69 3.60 -2.74
C GLY A 149 -4.05 4.26 -2.54
N LEU A 150 -5.14 3.55 -2.82
CA LEU A 150 -6.51 4.00 -2.61
C LEU A 150 -6.77 4.46 -1.15
N VAL A 151 -6.37 3.64 -0.17
CA VAL A 151 -6.50 3.97 1.27
C VAL A 151 -5.58 5.13 1.66
N LEU A 152 -4.37 5.19 1.11
CA LEU A 152 -3.39 6.26 1.40
C LEU A 152 -3.90 7.63 0.95
N THR A 153 -4.41 7.74 -0.27
CA THR A 153 -4.96 9.00 -0.81
C THR A 153 -6.11 9.52 0.05
N ARG A 154 -6.90 8.63 0.63
CA ARG A 154 -7.97 8.99 1.59
C ARG A 154 -7.46 9.43 2.93
N GLN A 155 -6.54 8.71 3.54
CA GLN A 155 -5.92 9.13 4.79
C GLN A 155 -5.30 10.53 4.67
N ARG A 156 -4.72 10.85 3.50
CA ARG A 156 -4.23 12.20 3.21
C ARG A 156 -5.38 13.21 3.10
N GLY A 157 -6.51 12.83 2.50
CA GLY A 157 -7.75 13.61 2.49
C GLY A 157 -8.23 13.97 3.89
N LEU A 158 -8.32 13.00 4.79
CA LEU A 158 -8.69 13.23 6.21
C LEU A 158 -7.78 14.25 6.89
N ARG A 159 -6.47 14.22 6.62
CA ARG A 159 -5.54 15.21 7.19
C ARG A 159 -5.82 16.64 6.71
N ARG A 160 -6.39 16.83 5.52
CA ARG A 160 -6.81 18.15 5.01
C ARG A 160 -8.07 18.67 5.70
N LEU A 161 -8.89 17.82 6.31
CA LEU A 161 -10.06 18.27 7.09
C LEU A 161 -9.67 19.14 8.28
N ARG A 162 -8.41 19.12 8.73
CA ARG A 162 -7.91 20.03 9.77
C ARG A 162 -8.03 21.51 9.42
N PHE A 163 -8.20 21.84 8.14
CA PHE A 163 -8.46 23.21 7.69
C PHE A 163 -9.94 23.62 7.80
N LYS A 164 -10.83 22.71 8.24
CA LYS A 164 -12.24 22.98 8.55
C LYS A 164 -12.42 23.10 10.07
N PRO A 165 -12.57 24.32 10.62
CA PRO A 165 -12.69 24.53 12.07
C PRO A 165 -13.80 23.71 12.73
N GLU A 166 -14.91 23.49 12.02
CA GLU A 166 -16.07 22.73 12.47
C GLU A 166 -15.78 21.24 12.73
N LEU A 167 -14.73 20.69 12.12
CA LEU A 167 -14.34 19.27 12.28
C LEU A 167 -13.19 19.05 13.27
N LEU A 168 -12.57 20.12 13.79
CA LEU A 168 -11.47 20.03 14.75
C LEU A 168 -11.80 19.19 16.00
N PRO A 169 -12.98 19.30 16.63
CA PRO A 169 -13.30 18.49 17.80
C PRO A 169 -13.24 16.98 17.54
N SER A 170 -13.78 16.54 16.39
CA SER A 170 -13.78 15.13 15.99
C SER A 170 -12.37 14.64 15.66
N ILE A 171 -11.56 15.49 15.02
CA ILE A 171 -10.16 15.17 14.70
C ILE A 171 -9.31 15.06 15.97
N ASP A 172 -9.49 15.99 16.92
CA ASP A 172 -8.78 15.98 18.20
C ASP A 172 -9.15 14.75 19.03
N ARG A 173 -10.44 14.36 19.03
CA ARG A 173 -10.88 13.13 19.68
C ARG A 173 -10.27 11.89 19.04
N LEU A 174 -10.18 11.84 17.70
CA LEU A 174 -9.54 10.75 16.99
C LEU A 174 -8.04 10.64 17.33
N GLU A 175 -7.32 11.77 17.44
CA GLU A 175 -5.92 11.77 17.89
C GLU A 175 -5.79 11.26 19.33
N GLU A 176 -6.70 11.65 20.22
CA GLU A 176 -6.74 11.19 21.60
C GLU A 176 -6.96 9.68 21.69
N ILE A 177 -7.93 9.13 20.96
CA ILE A 177 -8.18 7.68 20.92
C ILE A 177 -6.95 6.94 20.41
N ASN A 178 -6.32 7.40 19.33
CA ASN A 178 -5.08 6.79 18.82
C ASN A 178 -3.96 6.82 19.88
N ARG A 179 -3.86 7.89 20.66
CA ARG A 179 -2.91 8.00 21.78
C ARG A 179 -3.27 7.04 22.92
N GLU A 180 -4.54 6.89 23.26
CA GLU A 180 -4.99 5.92 24.27
C GLU A 180 -4.73 4.48 23.85
N LEU A 181 -5.12 4.11 22.62
CA LEU A 181 -4.84 2.80 22.01
C LEU A 181 -3.35 2.48 22.03
N SER A 182 -2.48 3.45 21.68
CA SER A 182 -1.02 3.26 21.71
C SER A 182 -0.44 3.00 23.11
N ARG A 183 -1.17 3.39 24.17
CA ARG A 183 -0.77 3.21 25.57
C ARG A 183 -1.32 1.93 26.20
N LEU A 184 -2.35 1.33 25.62
CA LEU A 184 -2.99 0.13 26.17
C LEU A 184 -2.02 -1.03 26.40
N PRO A 185 -1.08 -1.37 25.48
CA PRO A 185 -0.13 -2.47 25.69
C PRO A 185 0.83 -2.26 26.87
N PHE A 186 0.95 -1.02 27.36
CA PHE A 186 1.85 -0.65 28.44
C PHE A 186 1.14 -0.45 29.79
N ARG A 187 -0.18 -0.67 29.86
CA ARG A 187 -0.92 -0.63 31.14
C ARG A 187 -0.70 -1.95 31.90
N LYS A 188 -0.46 -1.85 33.21
CA LYS A 188 -0.42 -3.04 34.09
C LYS A 188 -1.76 -3.78 34.02
N GLN A 189 -1.70 -5.11 34.09
CA GLN A 189 -2.76 -6.12 33.90
C GLN A 189 -4.01 -6.02 34.83
N THR A 190 -4.27 -4.87 35.45
CA THR A 190 -5.37 -4.68 36.42
C THR A 190 -6.64 -4.10 35.79
N VAL A 191 -6.69 -3.88 34.48
CA VAL A 191 -7.85 -3.37 33.73
C VAL A 191 -8.21 -4.42 32.67
N ASP A 192 -9.50 -4.61 32.38
CA ASP A 192 -9.95 -5.36 31.20
C ASP A 192 -9.47 -4.63 29.93
N VAL A 193 -8.25 -4.96 29.52
CA VAL A 193 -7.57 -4.39 28.36
C VAL A 193 -8.38 -4.68 27.10
N GLN A 194 -9.04 -5.85 27.04
CA GLN A 194 -9.82 -6.26 25.88
C GLN A 194 -11.07 -5.40 25.73
N GLN A 195 -11.86 -5.24 26.78
CA GLN A 195 -13.05 -4.38 26.75
C GLN A 195 -12.69 -2.91 26.42
N SER A 196 -11.57 -2.42 26.96
CA SER A 196 -11.07 -1.07 26.64
C SER A 196 -10.64 -0.94 25.17
N LEU A 197 -9.98 -1.97 24.63
CA LEU A 197 -9.54 -2.03 23.25
C LEU A 197 -10.73 -2.07 22.29
N ASP A 198 -11.73 -2.90 22.58
CA ASP A 198 -12.94 -3.04 21.75
C ASP A 198 -13.72 -1.73 21.72
N ARG A 199 -13.92 -1.10 22.89
CA ARG A 199 -14.59 0.20 22.99
C ARG A 199 -13.87 1.29 22.21
N LEU A 200 -12.56 1.46 22.43
CA LEU A 200 -11.78 2.50 21.76
C LEU A 200 -11.68 2.25 20.25
N THR A 201 -11.64 1.00 19.82
CA THR A 201 -11.66 0.63 18.40
C THR A 201 -13.02 0.95 17.77
N ALA A 202 -14.13 0.65 18.45
CA ALA A 202 -15.46 1.00 17.96
C ALA A 202 -15.68 2.52 17.88
N GLU A 203 -15.22 3.28 18.87
CA GLU A 203 -15.31 4.75 18.87
C GLU A 203 -14.43 5.34 17.75
N LYS A 204 -13.23 4.81 17.55
CA LYS A 204 -12.35 5.16 16.43
C LYS A 204 -13.04 4.90 15.08
N ASP A 205 -13.58 3.70 14.90
CA ASP A 205 -14.25 3.31 13.66
C ASP A 205 -15.43 4.25 13.33
N ALA A 206 -16.23 4.63 14.35
CA ALA A 206 -17.35 5.53 14.19
C ALA A 206 -16.93 6.96 13.80
N LEU A 207 -15.91 7.52 14.47
CA LEU A 207 -15.38 8.86 14.16
C LEU A 207 -14.73 8.91 12.78
N GLU A 208 -13.98 7.88 12.39
CA GLU A 208 -13.41 7.78 11.05
C GLU A 208 -14.49 7.74 9.98
N ALA A 209 -15.55 6.94 10.18
CA ALA A 209 -16.68 6.88 9.24
C ALA A 209 -17.37 8.24 9.10
N GLN A 210 -17.62 8.94 10.22
CA GLN A 210 -18.21 10.29 10.20
C GLN A 210 -17.33 11.29 9.43
N LEU A 211 -16.02 11.33 9.72
CA LEU A 211 -15.09 12.24 9.03
C LEU A 211 -14.94 11.88 7.55
N ASN A 212 -15.00 10.59 7.21
CA ASN A 212 -14.93 10.15 5.83
C ASN A 212 -16.17 10.55 5.04
N GLN A 213 -17.38 10.55 5.63
CA GLN A 213 -18.59 11.04 4.98
C GLN A 213 -18.43 12.49 4.51
N GLU A 214 -17.81 13.36 5.30
CA GLU A 214 -17.53 14.77 4.96
C GLU A 214 -16.56 14.95 3.78
N THR A 215 -15.71 13.95 3.51
CA THR A 215 -14.75 13.97 2.38
C THR A 215 -15.24 13.24 1.14
N SER A 216 -16.13 12.27 1.34
CA SER A 216 -16.44 11.24 0.34
C SER A 216 -17.12 11.80 -0.90
N TYR A 217 -18.07 12.75 -0.77
CA TYR A 217 -18.89 13.21 -1.89
C TYR A 217 -18.12 14.00 -2.97
N GLN A 218 -17.20 14.90 -2.58
CA GLN A 218 -16.48 15.76 -3.54
C GLN A 218 -15.26 15.07 -4.17
N LYS A 219 -14.68 14.06 -3.52
CA LYS A 219 -13.52 13.30 -4.03
C LYS A 219 -13.92 12.08 -4.88
N LEU A 220 -15.03 11.41 -4.58
CA LEU A 220 -15.59 10.30 -5.39
C LEU A 220 -15.65 10.68 -6.88
N LYS A 221 -16.14 11.88 -7.21
CA LYS A 221 -16.24 12.35 -8.61
C LYS A 221 -14.91 12.62 -9.33
N LYS A 222 -13.82 12.92 -8.61
CA LYS A 222 -12.50 13.21 -9.21
C LYS A 222 -11.60 11.98 -9.25
N GLU A 223 -11.65 11.13 -8.21
CA GLU A 223 -10.85 9.91 -8.12
C GLU A 223 -11.35 8.80 -9.07
N ASP A 224 -12.63 8.83 -9.48
CA ASP A 224 -13.24 7.95 -10.49
C ASP A 224 -12.74 8.17 -11.92
N GLN A 225 -12.03 9.27 -12.18
CA GLN A 225 -11.60 9.66 -13.54
C GLN A 225 -10.12 9.40 -13.81
N LEU A 226 -9.37 8.83 -12.86
CA LEU A 226 -7.95 8.57 -13.09
C LEU A 226 -7.77 7.30 -13.92
N THR A 227 -7.56 7.50 -15.22
CA THR A 227 -7.20 6.43 -16.15
C THR A 227 -5.70 6.43 -16.45
N PRO A 228 -5.16 5.30 -16.93
CA PRO A 228 -3.78 5.24 -17.43
C PRO A 228 -3.45 6.33 -18.47
N GLU A 229 -4.40 6.66 -19.36
CA GLU A 229 -4.23 7.66 -20.41
C GLU A 229 -4.06 9.05 -19.79
N LYS A 230 -4.96 9.43 -18.88
CA LYS A 230 -4.88 10.71 -18.17
C LYS A 230 -3.59 10.81 -17.36
N LEU A 231 -3.18 9.73 -16.70
CA LEU A 231 -1.92 9.70 -15.97
C LEU A 231 -0.71 9.89 -16.90
N SER A 232 -0.69 9.20 -18.04
CA SER A 232 0.37 9.32 -19.06
C SER A 232 0.46 10.74 -19.64
N GLU A 233 -0.68 11.40 -19.86
CA GLU A 233 -0.74 12.79 -20.34
C GLU A 233 -0.19 13.79 -19.32
N LEU A 234 -0.39 13.53 -18.02
CA LEU A 234 0.11 14.38 -16.92
C LEU A 234 1.62 14.26 -16.72
N LEU A 235 2.26 13.17 -17.17
CA LEU A 235 3.70 13.00 -17.00
C LEU A 235 4.50 14.10 -17.73
N PRO A 236 5.63 14.55 -17.15
CA PRO A 236 6.63 15.32 -17.88
C PRO A 236 7.10 14.58 -19.15
N LYS A 237 7.47 15.32 -20.20
CA LYS A 237 7.88 14.73 -21.49
C LYS A 237 9.15 13.89 -21.40
N ASP A 238 9.97 14.15 -20.38
CA ASP A 238 11.25 13.50 -20.08
C ASP A 238 11.18 12.59 -18.85
N ALA A 239 9.98 12.25 -18.38
CA ALA A 239 9.79 11.33 -17.26
C ALA A 239 9.33 9.94 -17.71
N MET A 240 9.80 8.93 -17.00
CA MET A 240 9.31 7.56 -17.05
C MET A 240 8.78 7.17 -15.67
N LEU A 241 7.52 6.76 -15.61
CA LEU A 241 6.92 6.19 -14.41
C LEU A 241 7.08 4.68 -14.43
N ILE A 242 7.59 4.12 -13.33
CA ILE A 242 7.72 2.68 -13.09
C ILE A 242 6.88 2.36 -11.86
N ASP A 243 5.77 1.65 -12.04
CA ASP A 243 4.85 1.27 -10.98
C ASP A 243 4.89 -0.24 -10.74
N VAL A 244 5.50 -0.66 -9.63
CA VAL A 244 5.71 -2.08 -9.30
C VAL A 244 4.52 -2.64 -8.55
N GLN A 245 4.11 -3.87 -8.86
CA GLN A 245 3.06 -4.59 -8.15
C GLN A 245 3.50 -6.03 -7.88
N GLU A 246 3.39 -6.47 -6.62
CA GLU A 246 3.51 -7.88 -6.27
C GLU A 246 2.14 -8.57 -6.41
N TYR A 247 2.11 -9.78 -6.96
CA TYR A 247 0.88 -10.52 -7.19
C TYR A 247 1.11 -12.03 -7.18
N PHE A 248 0.07 -12.81 -6.91
CA PHE A 248 0.14 -14.27 -7.04
C PHE A 248 -0.16 -14.68 -8.48
N GLU A 249 0.76 -15.40 -9.11
CA GLU A 249 0.51 -16.02 -10.40
C GLU A 249 -0.49 -17.16 -10.23
N SER A 250 -1.59 -17.10 -10.98
CA SER A 250 -2.55 -18.20 -11.03
C SER A 250 -1.84 -19.44 -11.59
N PRO A 251 -1.99 -20.63 -11.01
CA PRO A 251 -1.34 -21.82 -11.56
C PRO A 251 -1.90 -22.14 -12.94
N GLU A 252 -1.06 -22.65 -13.83
CA GLU A 252 -1.55 -23.46 -14.94
C GLU A 252 -2.00 -24.81 -14.35
N TYR A 253 -3.16 -25.33 -14.77
CA TYR A 253 -3.66 -26.62 -14.27
C TYR A 253 -2.98 -27.82 -14.97
N THR A 254 -1.70 -27.66 -15.30
CA THR A 254 -0.81 -28.65 -15.92
C THR A 254 0.35 -28.94 -14.94
N GLY A 255 0.46 -30.19 -14.47
CA GLY A 255 1.55 -30.59 -13.56
C GLY A 255 1.39 -30.15 -12.09
N SER A 256 2.51 -29.86 -11.41
CA SER A 256 2.52 -29.52 -9.98
C SER A 256 2.00 -28.10 -9.75
N ARG A 257 0.91 -27.96 -8.98
CA ARG A 257 0.37 -26.65 -8.57
C ARG A 257 1.34 -25.93 -7.65
N LYS A 258 2.11 -25.01 -8.22
CA LYS A 258 2.92 -24.09 -7.43
C LYS A 258 2.26 -22.72 -7.50
N VAL A 259 1.66 -22.31 -6.40
CA VAL A 259 1.32 -20.90 -6.20
C VAL A 259 2.64 -20.15 -6.11
N GLU A 260 2.88 -19.23 -7.04
CA GLU A 260 4.12 -18.46 -7.10
C GLU A 260 3.82 -16.98 -6.94
N LEU A 261 4.42 -16.36 -5.94
CA LEU A 261 4.39 -14.92 -5.77
C LEU A 261 5.38 -14.30 -6.76
N ARG A 262 4.91 -13.36 -7.58
CA ARG A 262 5.69 -12.68 -8.63
C ARG A 262 5.61 -11.17 -8.47
N MET A 263 6.54 -10.47 -9.09
CA MET A 263 6.48 -9.01 -9.20
C MET A 263 6.39 -8.61 -10.67
N ALA A 264 5.63 -7.57 -10.95
CA ALA A 264 5.57 -6.94 -12.26
C ALA A 264 5.77 -5.43 -12.14
N ALA A 265 6.19 -4.78 -13.22
CA ALA A 265 6.19 -3.34 -13.35
C ALA A 265 5.33 -2.89 -14.52
N PHE A 266 4.53 -1.85 -14.29
CA PHE A 266 3.89 -1.09 -15.35
C PHE A 266 4.72 0.15 -15.63
N VAL A 267 5.09 0.33 -16.89
CA VAL A 267 5.91 1.46 -17.34
C VAL A 267 5.09 2.40 -18.20
N LEU A 268 5.10 3.68 -17.82
CA LEU A 268 4.38 4.74 -18.49
C LEU A 268 5.36 5.82 -18.93
N ILE A 269 5.31 6.13 -20.23
CA ILE A 269 6.03 7.23 -20.86
C ILE A 269 5.00 8.00 -21.67
N LYS A 270 5.04 9.33 -21.58
CA LYS A 270 4.06 10.19 -22.26
C LYS A 270 4.01 9.91 -23.76
N GLY A 271 2.80 9.69 -24.27
CA GLY A 271 2.55 9.41 -25.69
C GLY A 271 2.88 7.98 -26.13
N GLN A 272 3.25 7.10 -25.20
CA GLN A 272 3.44 5.68 -25.46
C GLN A 272 2.35 4.85 -24.77
N SER A 273 2.09 3.66 -25.31
CA SER A 273 1.23 2.68 -24.65
C SER A 273 1.85 2.18 -23.36
N VAL A 274 1.03 1.90 -22.34
CA VAL A 274 1.49 1.26 -21.10
C VAL A 274 2.20 -0.06 -21.41
N GLN A 275 3.39 -0.24 -20.86
CA GLN A 275 4.17 -1.47 -20.99
C GLN A 275 4.08 -2.28 -19.71
N PHE A 276 4.04 -3.60 -19.85
CA PHE A 276 4.10 -4.55 -18.73
C PHE A 276 5.44 -5.27 -18.76
N ILE A 277 6.10 -5.34 -17.60
CA ILE A 277 7.34 -6.10 -17.40
C ILE A 277 7.07 -7.15 -16.33
N ASP A 278 7.26 -8.42 -16.66
CA ASP A 278 7.37 -9.49 -15.66
C ASP A 278 8.77 -9.43 -15.03
N LEU A 279 8.86 -8.99 -13.77
CA LEU A 279 10.13 -8.89 -13.05
C LEU A 279 10.61 -10.25 -12.56
N GLY A 280 9.75 -11.26 -12.54
CA GLY A 280 10.06 -12.60 -12.08
C GLY A 280 9.49 -12.96 -10.72
N PRO A 281 9.89 -14.13 -10.18
CA PRO A 281 9.50 -14.59 -8.85
C PRO A 281 9.92 -13.61 -7.75
N SER A 282 9.00 -13.31 -6.83
CA SER A 282 9.20 -12.36 -5.73
C SER A 282 10.35 -12.77 -4.81
N ASN A 283 10.52 -14.06 -4.55
CA ASN A 283 11.61 -14.58 -3.72
C ASN A 283 13.00 -14.29 -4.33
N GLU A 284 13.17 -14.45 -5.66
CA GLU A 284 14.42 -14.17 -6.35
C GLU A 284 14.77 -12.67 -6.27
N ILE A 285 13.79 -11.80 -6.53
CA ILE A 285 13.96 -10.35 -6.42
C ILE A 285 14.28 -9.94 -4.98
N THR A 286 13.57 -10.52 -4.00
CA THR A 286 13.80 -10.27 -2.58
C THR A 286 15.20 -10.69 -2.17
N SER A 287 15.67 -11.87 -2.59
CA SER A 287 17.03 -12.34 -2.34
C SER A 287 18.07 -11.41 -2.96
N ALA A 288 17.90 -11.00 -4.22
CA ALA A 288 18.81 -10.05 -4.86
C ALA A 288 18.86 -8.70 -4.13
N ILE A 289 17.72 -8.17 -3.68
CA ILE A 289 17.65 -6.94 -2.87
C ILE A 289 18.39 -7.11 -1.54
N GLN A 290 18.21 -8.26 -0.87
CA GLN A 290 18.92 -8.54 0.38
C GLN A 290 20.44 -8.64 0.17
N THR A 291 20.89 -9.39 -0.84
CA THR A 291 22.30 -9.49 -1.23
C THR A 291 22.91 -8.13 -1.54
N TRP A 292 22.19 -7.28 -2.27
CA TRP A 292 22.63 -5.91 -2.53
C TRP A 292 22.73 -5.09 -1.24
N ARG A 293 21.67 -5.09 -0.41
CA ARG A 293 21.60 -4.27 0.83
C ARG A 293 22.62 -4.64 1.89
N LEU A 294 23.11 -5.89 1.92
CA LEU A 294 24.14 -6.31 2.87
C LEU A 294 25.46 -5.56 2.69
N ARG A 295 25.79 -5.15 1.45
CA ARG A 295 27.08 -4.51 1.14
C ARG A 295 26.97 -3.24 0.28
N TYR A 296 25.75 -2.82 -0.08
CA TYR A 296 25.46 -1.65 -0.90
C TYR A 296 26.27 -1.59 -2.20
N GLY A 297 26.34 -2.72 -2.94
CA GLY A 297 27.17 -2.84 -4.14
C GLY A 297 28.66 -3.13 -3.86
N GLY A 298 29.04 -3.34 -2.60
CA GLY A 298 30.39 -3.76 -2.21
C GLY A 298 30.67 -5.22 -2.54
N GLY A 299 31.67 -5.48 -3.40
CA GLY A 299 32.06 -6.83 -3.83
C GLY A 299 31.27 -7.35 -5.03
N LYS A 300 31.80 -8.39 -5.69
CA LYS A 300 31.25 -8.88 -6.97
C LYS A 300 29.78 -9.30 -6.86
N GLU A 301 29.45 -10.15 -5.88
CA GLU A 301 28.09 -10.66 -5.69
C GLU A 301 27.04 -9.56 -5.47
N SER A 302 27.37 -8.55 -4.66
CA SER A 302 26.49 -7.41 -4.42
C SER A 302 26.31 -6.53 -5.66
N ARG A 303 27.36 -6.36 -6.48
CA ARG A 303 27.26 -5.67 -7.77
C ARG A 303 26.40 -6.43 -8.77
N ASP A 304 26.65 -7.74 -8.93
CA ASP A 304 25.88 -8.59 -9.84
C ASP A 304 24.38 -8.57 -9.47
N ALA A 305 24.05 -8.60 -8.17
CA ALA A 305 22.68 -8.44 -7.69
C ALA A 305 22.08 -7.06 -8.04
N GLY A 306 22.86 -5.99 -7.92
CA GLY A 306 22.44 -4.65 -8.32
C GLY A 306 22.20 -4.52 -9.83
N GLU A 307 23.06 -5.11 -10.65
CA GLU A 307 22.92 -5.15 -12.10
C GLU A 307 21.69 -5.95 -12.53
N LEU A 308 21.47 -7.12 -11.92
CA LEU A 308 20.26 -7.92 -12.12
C LEU A 308 18.99 -7.10 -11.83
N LEU A 309 18.95 -6.41 -10.68
CA LEU A 309 17.79 -5.59 -10.30
C LEU A 309 17.57 -4.43 -11.27
N ARG A 310 18.64 -3.74 -11.68
CA ARG A 310 18.59 -2.68 -12.71
C ARG A 310 18.03 -3.22 -14.01
N ASP A 311 18.56 -4.34 -14.50
CA ASP A 311 18.19 -4.89 -15.81
C ASP A 311 16.75 -5.39 -15.82
N ARG A 312 16.27 -6.02 -14.73
CA ARG A 312 14.86 -6.41 -14.57
C ARG A 312 13.90 -5.23 -14.72
N LEU A 313 14.28 -4.03 -14.26
CA LEU A 313 13.42 -2.85 -14.33
C LEU A 313 13.59 -2.02 -15.61
N LEU A 314 14.82 -1.89 -16.12
CA LEU A 314 15.18 -0.87 -17.11
C LEU A 314 15.66 -1.43 -18.46
N ARG A 315 15.92 -2.75 -18.53
CA ARG A 315 16.39 -3.44 -19.75
C ARG A 315 15.68 -4.79 -19.90
N SER A 316 14.37 -4.75 -20.14
CA SER A 316 13.58 -5.95 -20.43
C SER A 316 13.34 -6.10 -21.94
N GLU A 317 12.83 -7.26 -22.35
CA GLU A 317 12.40 -7.49 -23.74
C GLU A 317 11.30 -6.51 -24.17
N THR A 318 10.47 -6.07 -23.23
CA THR A 318 9.32 -5.20 -23.50
C THR A 318 9.62 -3.72 -23.28
N VAL A 319 10.72 -3.36 -22.59
CA VAL A 319 11.03 -1.98 -22.19
C VAL A 319 12.53 -1.68 -22.27
N SER A 320 12.85 -0.59 -22.95
CA SER A 320 14.16 0.06 -22.92
C SER A 320 13.98 1.54 -22.61
N VAL A 321 14.75 2.10 -21.69
CA VAL A 321 14.68 3.53 -21.34
C VAL A 321 15.05 4.39 -22.56
N PRO A 322 14.13 5.23 -23.10
CA PRO A 322 14.47 6.12 -24.20
C PRO A 322 15.49 7.18 -23.78
N LYS A 323 16.37 7.59 -24.70
CA LYS A 323 17.37 8.66 -24.45
C LYS A 323 16.78 10.00 -24.03
N SER A 324 15.50 10.25 -24.32
CA SER A 324 14.78 11.47 -23.92
C SER A 324 14.40 11.48 -22.44
N VAL A 325 14.40 10.32 -21.77
CA VAL A 325 14.05 10.21 -20.35
C VAL A 325 15.22 10.70 -19.51
N LYS A 326 14.94 11.63 -18.60
CA LYS A 326 15.86 12.19 -17.62
C LYS A 326 15.39 11.97 -16.19
N MET A 327 14.10 11.68 -15.99
CA MET A 327 13.51 11.49 -14.68
C MET A 327 12.88 10.11 -14.55
N LEU A 328 13.18 9.41 -13.45
CA LEU A 328 12.53 8.17 -13.05
C LEU A 328 11.59 8.44 -11.88
N LEU A 329 10.28 8.30 -12.13
CA LEU A 329 9.26 8.29 -11.08
C LEU A 329 9.03 6.84 -10.67
N PHE A 330 9.48 6.45 -9.48
CA PHE A 330 9.42 5.06 -9.04
C PHE A 330 8.37 4.86 -7.96
N SER A 331 7.36 4.03 -8.24
CA SER A 331 6.38 3.59 -7.26
C SER A 331 6.62 2.15 -6.83
N PRO A 332 7.40 1.92 -5.76
CA PRO A 332 7.74 0.57 -5.32
C PRO A 332 6.55 -0.16 -4.72
N ASP A 333 6.67 -1.48 -4.65
CA ASP A 333 5.84 -2.37 -3.84
C ASP A 333 6.71 -3.52 -3.29
N ALA A 334 6.24 -4.23 -2.26
CA ALA A 334 6.93 -5.36 -1.64
C ALA A 334 8.42 -5.06 -1.32
N ALA A 335 9.34 -5.97 -1.66
CA ALA A 335 10.77 -5.82 -1.35
C ALA A 335 11.44 -4.59 -1.99
N TRP A 336 10.91 -4.07 -3.09
CA TRP A 336 11.41 -2.85 -3.74
C TRP A 336 11.29 -1.61 -2.85
N THR A 337 10.40 -1.61 -1.86
CA THR A 337 10.27 -0.52 -0.87
C THR A 337 11.51 -0.38 0.02
N GLN A 338 12.37 -1.40 0.07
CA GLN A 338 13.54 -1.46 0.95
C GLN A 338 14.83 -1.07 0.23
N LEU A 339 14.77 -0.81 -1.07
CA LEU A 339 15.92 -0.56 -1.93
C LEU A 339 15.98 0.92 -2.33
N PRO A 340 17.11 1.62 -2.10
CA PRO A 340 17.34 2.94 -2.68
C PRO A 340 17.64 2.79 -4.17
N LEU A 341 16.61 2.90 -5.02
CA LEU A 341 16.74 2.72 -6.48
C LEU A 341 17.88 3.55 -7.07
N SER A 342 18.04 4.78 -6.60
CA SER A 342 19.07 5.73 -7.04
C SER A 342 20.51 5.23 -6.86
N ALA A 343 20.74 4.29 -5.95
CA ALA A 343 22.06 3.71 -5.66
C ALA A 343 22.33 2.40 -6.41
N LEU A 344 21.39 1.90 -7.22
CA LEU A 344 21.68 0.79 -8.12
C LEU A 344 22.69 1.21 -9.19
N PRO A 345 23.43 0.24 -9.77
CA PRO A 345 24.30 0.50 -10.92
C PRO A 345 23.58 1.27 -12.02
N GLY A 346 24.26 2.24 -12.64
CA GLY A 346 23.73 2.97 -13.78
C GLY A 346 23.62 2.09 -15.04
N LEU A 347 22.99 2.60 -16.09
CA LEU A 347 23.00 1.98 -17.41
C LEU A 347 24.38 2.17 -18.09
N GLU A 348 24.99 3.36 -17.92
CA GLU A 348 26.26 3.78 -18.51
C GLU A 348 27.21 4.47 -17.50
N LYS A 349 26.73 4.83 -16.31
CA LYS A 349 27.42 5.49 -15.20
C LYS A 349 27.50 4.58 -13.98
N PRO A 350 28.28 4.94 -12.95
CA PRO A 350 28.39 4.13 -11.74
C PRO A 350 27.06 3.89 -11.04
N TYR A 351 26.19 4.90 -10.94
CA TYR A 351 24.88 4.79 -10.28
C TYR A 351 23.75 5.42 -11.09
N LEU A 352 22.51 4.97 -10.87
CA LEU A 352 21.33 5.54 -11.54
C LEU A 352 21.13 7.03 -11.23
N ILE A 353 21.50 7.50 -10.03
CA ILE A 353 21.43 8.94 -9.68
C ILE A 353 22.37 9.82 -10.50
N ASP A 354 23.42 9.24 -11.10
CA ASP A 354 24.35 9.97 -11.96
C ASP A 354 23.80 10.15 -13.39
N GLU A 355 22.70 9.46 -13.72
CA GLU A 355 22.06 9.46 -15.04
C GLU A 355 20.66 10.09 -15.03
N PHE A 356 19.91 9.87 -13.95
CA PHE A 356 18.50 10.26 -13.86
C PHE A 356 18.20 11.00 -12.57
N ASP A 357 17.27 11.95 -12.65
CA ASP A 357 16.54 12.45 -11.48
C ASP A 357 15.60 11.34 -10.99
N VAL A 358 15.89 10.76 -9.83
CA VAL A 358 15.07 9.67 -9.26
C VAL A 358 14.16 10.20 -8.15
N ALA A 359 12.86 10.07 -8.34
CA ALA A 359 11.86 10.42 -7.33
C ALA A 359 11.01 9.21 -6.94
N ILE A 360 10.87 8.97 -5.62
CA ILE A 360 9.99 7.93 -5.10
C ILE A 360 8.57 8.47 -4.96
N VAL A 361 7.63 7.77 -5.58
CA VAL A 361 6.20 8.10 -5.61
C VAL A 361 5.45 7.01 -4.83
N PRO A 362 4.87 7.29 -3.65
CA PRO A 362 4.21 6.24 -2.85
C PRO A 362 3.08 5.51 -3.58
N THR A 363 2.38 6.20 -4.48
CA THR A 363 1.41 5.65 -5.43
C THR A 363 1.24 6.66 -6.57
N PRO A 364 1.07 6.22 -7.82
CA PRO A 364 0.85 7.14 -8.94
C PRO A 364 -0.41 7.99 -8.80
N ARG A 365 -1.39 7.56 -7.98
CA ARG A 365 -2.59 8.35 -7.66
C ARG A 365 -2.26 9.74 -7.09
N LEU A 366 -1.15 9.85 -6.36
CA LEU A 366 -0.73 11.12 -5.76
C LEU A 366 -0.09 12.07 -6.77
N LEU A 367 0.38 11.56 -7.92
CA LEU A 367 0.96 12.40 -8.96
C LEU A 367 -0.06 13.37 -9.54
N VAL A 368 -1.32 12.97 -9.65
CA VAL A 368 -2.39 13.86 -10.13
C VAL A 368 -2.47 15.12 -9.28
N GLU A 369 -2.61 14.96 -7.96
CA GLU A 369 -2.67 16.12 -7.05
C GLU A 369 -1.37 16.93 -7.01
N MET A 370 -0.22 16.32 -7.30
CA MET A 370 1.09 16.96 -7.25
C MET A 370 1.41 17.72 -8.54
N LEU A 371 1.04 17.18 -9.70
CA LEU A 371 1.31 17.73 -11.02
C LEU A 371 0.24 18.73 -11.47
N GLU A 372 -1.00 18.60 -10.98
CA GLU A 372 -2.04 19.64 -11.17
C GLU A 372 -1.77 20.90 -10.34
N ARG A 373 -0.94 20.82 -9.30
CA ARG A 373 -0.50 22.01 -8.57
C ARG A 373 0.55 22.70 -9.42
N GLU A 374 0.17 23.80 -10.06
CA GLU A 374 1.15 24.73 -10.60
C GLU A 374 2.17 25.07 -9.51
N SER A 375 3.45 24.98 -9.86
CA SER A 375 4.54 25.47 -9.03
C SER A 375 4.33 26.97 -8.83
N ALA A 376 3.67 27.35 -7.73
CA ALA A 376 3.58 28.75 -7.33
C ALA A 376 5.02 29.28 -7.22
N THR A 377 5.31 30.36 -7.94
CA THR A 377 6.58 31.07 -7.76
C THR A 377 6.63 31.58 -6.33
N ILE A 378 7.71 31.25 -5.63
CA ILE A 378 7.92 31.65 -4.24
C ILE A 378 8.75 32.92 -4.29
N ASP A 379 8.09 34.07 -4.29
CA ASP A 379 8.75 35.38 -4.39
C ASP A 379 9.68 35.66 -3.20
N GLU A 380 9.29 35.17 -2.01
CA GLU A 380 10.09 35.26 -0.78
C GLU A 380 10.27 33.88 -0.12
N PRO A 381 11.33 33.14 -0.46
CA PRO A 381 11.64 31.85 0.14
C PRO A 381 11.82 31.91 1.65
N SER A 382 11.09 31.07 2.38
CA SER A 382 11.24 30.89 3.81
C SER A 382 11.81 29.51 4.17
N LEU A 383 12.70 29.48 5.16
CA LEU A 383 13.43 28.28 5.61
C LEU A 383 13.25 28.06 7.12
N LEU A 384 12.80 26.87 7.48
CA LEU A 384 12.83 26.37 8.85
C LEU A 384 14.00 25.40 9.05
N LEU A 385 14.83 25.68 10.05
CA LEU A 385 15.97 24.86 10.45
C LEU A 385 15.75 24.33 11.86
N ILE A 386 15.80 23.00 12.03
CA ILE A 386 15.79 22.36 13.34
C ILE A 386 16.98 21.41 13.46
N GLY A 387 17.76 21.58 14.51
CA GLY A 387 18.89 20.70 14.82
C GLY A 387 19.35 20.88 16.26
N ASN A 388 20.20 19.97 16.72
CA ASN A 388 20.75 19.95 18.08
C ASN A 388 19.65 20.05 19.16
N VAL A 389 18.63 19.21 19.02
CA VAL A 389 17.46 19.17 19.91
C VAL A 389 17.86 18.66 21.29
N ASP A 390 17.37 19.32 22.34
CA ASP A 390 17.52 18.85 23.72
C ASP A 390 16.35 17.92 24.08
N TYR A 391 16.54 16.62 23.86
CA TYR A 391 15.51 15.61 24.13
C TYR A 391 15.25 15.36 25.62
N GLU A 392 16.14 15.80 26.52
CA GLU A 392 15.95 15.63 27.96
C GLU A 392 14.97 16.68 28.53
N THR A 393 14.91 17.86 27.91
CA THR A 393 14.08 18.97 28.37
C THR A 393 12.92 19.33 27.43
N ALA A 394 12.93 18.85 26.17
CA ALA A 394 11.82 18.99 25.23
C ALA A 394 10.55 18.20 25.64
N VAL A 395 10.64 17.37 26.68
CA VAL A 395 9.48 16.85 27.43
C VAL A 395 8.95 17.96 28.35
N MET A 396 8.51 19.07 27.79
CA MET A 396 7.85 20.12 28.58
C MET A 396 6.50 19.58 29.08
N LYS A 397 6.34 19.52 30.40
CA LYS A 397 5.05 19.36 31.07
C LYS A 397 4.11 20.48 30.56
N PRO A 398 2.85 20.18 30.20
CA PRO A 398 1.93 21.24 29.79
C PRO A 398 1.72 22.18 30.97
N ASN A 399 2.11 23.45 30.79
CA ASN A 399 1.74 24.53 31.69
C ASN A 399 0.26 24.84 31.49
N GLY A 400 -0.52 24.69 32.55
CA GLY A 400 -1.91 25.13 32.62
C GLY A 400 -2.58 24.56 33.87
N ASN A 401 -2.87 25.45 34.82
CA ASN A 401 -3.59 25.17 36.07
C ASN A 401 -4.93 24.46 35.84
N ARG A 402 -4.90 23.13 35.75
CA ARG A 402 -6.03 22.25 36.05
C ARG A 402 -5.57 21.27 37.12
N ALA A 403 -5.71 21.71 38.38
CA ALA A 403 -5.69 20.82 39.52
C ALA A 403 -6.83 19.80 39.34
N GLY A 404 -6.47 18.56 39.01
CA GLY A 404 -7.44 17.49 38.80
C GLY A 404 -6.90 16.35 37.94
N LEU A 405 -6.19 15.41 38.58
CA LEU A 405 -6.15 13.99 38.20
C LEU A 405 -5.84 13.64 36.72
N VAL A 406 -4.68 14.03 36.19
CA VAL A 406 -4.00 13.19 35.18
C VAL A 406 -2.49 13.29 35.41
N ARG A 407 -1.89 12.28 36.05
CA ARG A 407 -0.45 12.03 35.96
C ARG A 407 -0.14 11.73 34.49
N GLN A 408 0.19 12.76 33.72
CA GLN A 408 0.80 12.59 32.41
C GLN A 408 2.20 12.01 32.63
N ALA A 409 2.29 10.68 32.68
CA ALA A 409 3.57 10.01 32.54
C ALA A 409 4.15 10.41 31.17
N PRO A 410 5.45 10.75 31.10
CA PRO A 410 6.10 11.04 29.83
C PRO A 410 5.87 9.85 28.92
N ILE A 411 5.57 10.16 27.68
CA ILE A 411 5.37 9.19 26.63
C ILE A 411 6.69 8.40 26.49
N GLN A 412 6.79 7.26 27.16
CA GLN A 412 7.84 6.27 26.96
C GLN A 412 7.48 5.51 25.66
N ARG A 413 7.55 6.22 24.53
CA ARG A 413 7.35 5.69 23.18
C ARG A 413 8.61 4.89 22.80
N GLY A 414 8.68 3.65 23.23
CA GLY A 414 9.78 2.71 22.90
C GLY A 414 10.93 2.77 23.91
N GLY A 415 11.48 1.60 24.25
CA GLY A 415 12.26 1.35 25.46
C GLY A 415 13.52 2.20 25.64
N GLU A 416 13.85 2.45 26.91
CA GLU A 416 15.12 2.86 27.57
C GLU A 416 16.14 3.79 26.86
N SER A 417 15.87 4.30 25.66
CA SER A 417 16.86 5.02 24.85
C SER A 417 16.69 6.51 25.09
N LYS A 418 17.48 7.08 26.01
CA LYS A 418 17.64 8.52 26.13
C LYS A 418 18.42 9.03 24.91
N TYR A 419 17.75 9.72 24.00
CA TYR A 419 18.42 10.36 22.87
C TYR A 419 19.23 11.55 23.39
N ARG A 420 20.52 11.59 23.06
CA ARG A 420 21.38 12.75 23.35
C ARG A 420 21.23 13.80 22.23
N PRO A 421 21.45 15.09 22.53
CA PRO A 421 21.59 16.11 21.50
C PRO A 421 22.65 15.72 20.46
N LEU A 422 22.54 16.29 19.26
CA LEU A 422 23.48 16.12 18.16
C LEU A 422 24.21 17.45 17.91
N PRO A 423 25.32 17.77 18.63
CA PRO A 423 25.99 19.06 18.48
C PRO A 423 26.50 19.33 17.07
N GLY A 424 26.83 18.30 16.29
CA GLY A 424 27.25 18.44 14.88
C GLY A 424 26.19 19.12 14.02
N THR A 425 24.91 18.82 14.26
CA THR A 425 23.80 19.39 13.47
C THR A 425 23.58 20.87 13.76
N ARG A 426 24.15 21.42 14.85
CA ARG A 426 24.14 22.87 15.09
C ARG A 426 24.96 23.60 14.03
N LYS A 427 26.17 23.11 13.75
CA LYS A 427 27.05 23.71 12.74
C LYS A 427 26.45 23.56 11.35
N GLU A 428 25.81 22.42 11.08
CA GLU A 428 25.07 22.16 9.85
C GLU A 428 23.99 23.23 9.59
N ILE A 429 23.06 23.43 10.53
CA ILE A 429 21.99 24.42 10.34
C ILE A 429 22.49 25.86 10.32
N GLU A 430 23.54 26.20 11.08
CA GLU A 430 24.18 27.51 11.02
C GLU A 430 24.78 27.76 9.63
N SER A 431 25.40 26.74 9.03
CA SER A 431 25.95 26.80 7.67
C SER A 431 24.85 26.95 6.63
N ILE A 432 23.78 26.15 6.71
CA ILE A 432 22.64 26.23 5.78
C ILE A 432 21.98 27.61 5.86
N ALA A 433 21.77 28.14 7.07
CA ALA A 433 21.22 29.49 7.26
C ALA A 433 22.08 30.56 6.59
N LYS A 434 23.41 30.45 6.71
CA LYS A 434 24.35 31.37 6.05
C LYS A 434 24.27 31.26 4.53
N SER A 435 24.25 30.05 3.98
CA SER A 435 24.10 29.84 2.53
C SER A 435 22.78 30.39 2.00
N PHE A 436 21.67 30.16 2.71
CA PHE A 436 20.35 30.66 2.34
C PHE A 436 20.30 32.20 2.26
N ARG A 437 20.89 32.88 3.26
CA ARG A 437 21.03 34.35 3.25
C ARG A 437 21.97 34.85 2.17
N THR A 438 23.02 34.09 1.82
CA THR A 438 23.94 34.46 0.73
C THR A 438 23.23 34.50 -0.62
N CYS A 439 22.17 33.70 -0.80
CA CYS A 439 21.30 33.76 -1.98
C CYS A 439 20.34 34.97 -1.99
N GLY A 440 20.39 35.86 -0.99
CA GLY A 440 19.50 37.02 -0.88
C GLY A 440 18.16 36.74 -0.21
N TRP A 441 18.02 35.64 0.52
CA TRP A 441 16.77 35.26 1.20
C TRP A 441 16.89 35.38 2.73
N ASP A 442 16.06 36.23 3.33
CA ASP A 442 16.20 36.59 4.74
C ASP A 442 15.30 35.81 5.71
N PHE A 443 14.25 35.15 5.22
CA PHE A 443 13.25 34.48 6.05
C PHE A 443 13.72 33.12 6.58
N VAL A 444 14.59 33.14 7.60
CA VAL A 444 15.11 31.94 8.25
C VAL A 444 14.64 31.84 9.70
N SER A 445 13.86 30.80 10.00
CA SER A 445 13.50 30.41 11.37
C SER A 445 14.40 29.26 11.83
N THR A 446 15.05 29.41 12.98
CA THR A 446 15.93 28.37 13.55
C THR A 446 15.46 27.97 14.95
N HIS A 447 15.31 26.67 15.19
CA HIS A 447 14.97 26.13 16.50
C HIS A 447 16.00 25.08 16.93
N GLN A 448 16.59 25.27 18.11
CA GLN A 448 17.61 24.39 18.67
C GLN A 448 17.35 24.15 20.16
N MET A 449 17.99 23.13 20.73
CA MET A 449 17.96 22.84 22.16
C MET A 449 16.51 22.79 22.67
N LYS A 450 16.19 23.56 23.72
CA LYS A 450 14.87 23.68 24.34
C LYS A 450 13.79 24.27 23.44
N ASN A 451 14.18 25.03 22.41
CA ASN A 451 13.24 25.69 21.51
C ASN A 451 12.77 24.76 20.38
N ALA A 452 13.48 23.66 20.13
CA ALA A 452 13.14 22.65 19.13
C ALA A 452 12.03 21.68 19.62
N THR A 453 10.90 22.25 20.05
CA THR A 453 9.75 21.47 20.52
C THR A 453 8.85 21.04 19.36
N GLU A 454 8.04 19.98 19.57
CA GLU A 454 7.02 19.55 18.61
C GLU A 454 6.04 20.69 18.28
N GLN A 455 5.67 21.52 19.27
CA GLN A 455 4.76 22.64 19.08
C GLN A 455 5.39 23.75 18.22
N ALA A 456 6.67 24.08 18.45
CA ALA A 456 7.40 25.05 17.64
C ALA A 456 7.51 24.57 16.19
N PHE A 457 7.85 23.29 15.99
CA PHE A 457 7.87 22.69 14.66
C PHE A 457 6.52 22.78 13.97
N ARG A 458 5.42 22.34 14.59
CA ARG A 458 4.07 22.38 13.99
C ARG A 458 3.65 23.80 13.60
N ARG A 459 4.02 24.82 14.38
CA ARG A 459 3.69 26.24 14.09
C ARG A 459 4.51 26.80 12.94
N ALA A 460 5.81 26.51 12.90
CA ALA A 460 6.71 27.06 11.88
C ALA A 460 6.60 26.31 10.55
N ALA A 461 6.51 24.98 10.57
CA ALA A 461 6.50 24.13 9.38
C ALA A 461 5.38 24.47 8.40
N ALA A 462 4.19 24.82 8.90
CA ALA A 462 3.04 25.19 8.07
C ALA A 462 3.24 26.52 7.30
N ARG A 463 4.23 27.32 7.68
CA ARG A 463 4.53 28.65 7.12
C ARG A 463 5.86 28.70 6.38
N SER A 464 6.58 27.57 6.30
CA SER A 464 7.90 27.52 5.69
C SER A 464 7.86 26.82 4.34
N ASN A 465 8.52 27.38 3.34
CA ASN A 465 8.65 26.77 2.02
C ASN A 465 9.66 25.62 2.04
N TYR A 466 10.75 25.81 2.76
CA TYR A 466 11.81 24.83 2.96
C TYR A 466 11.89 24.45 4.43
N ILE A 467 12.07 23.16 4.69
CA ILE A 467 12.24 22.62 6.04
C ILE A 467 13.44 21.69 6.02
N HIS A 468 14.40 21.95 6.89
CA HIS A 468 15.54 21.08 7.14
C HIS A 468 15.53 20.61 8.59
N LEU A 469 15.42 19.29 8.77
CA LEU A 469 15.37 18.60 10.07
C LEU A 469 16.59 17.71 10.23
N ALA A 470 17.53 18.13 11.07
CA ALA A 470 18.71 17.36 11.43
C ALA A 470 18.53 16.79 12.86
N VAL A 471 17.79 15.68 12.94
CA VAL A 471 17.34 15.04 14.19
C VAL A 471 17.56 13.52 14.15
N HIS A 472 17.47 12.84 15.30
CA HIS A 472 17.51 11.37 15.31
C HIS A 472 16.35 10.78 14.49
N GLY A 473 16.68 9.85 13.59
CA GLY A 473 15.69 8.98 12.96
C GLY A 473 15.07 8.03 13.97
N ARG A 474 13.81 7.65 13.75
CA ARG A 474 13.15 6.62 14.57
C ARG A 474 13.41 5.26 13.96
N PHE A 475 14.17 4.43 14.66
CA PHE A 475 14.32 3.01 14.33
C PHE A 475 13.51 2.19 15.32
N LEU A 476 12.55 1.40 14.82
CA LEU A 476 11.98 0.32 15.62
C LEU A 476 13.05 -0.78 15.66
N ARG A 477 13.65 -1.03 16.83
CA ARG A 477 14.50 -2.20 17.00
C ARG A 477 13.61 -3.43 16.84
N SER A 478 13.77 -4.18 15.74
CA SER A 478 13.27 -5.55 15.69
C SER A 478 14.05 -6.33 16.74
N LYS A 479 13.37 -6.93 17.72
CA LYS A 479 13.98 -8.03 18.46
C LYS A 479 14.29 -9.12 17.43
N PRO A 480 15.50 -9.69 17.40
CA PRO A 480 15.68 -10.93 16.66
C PRO A 480 14.65 -11.93 17.20
N SER A 481 13.84 -12.50 16.31
CA SER A 481 12.96 -13.61 16.65
C SER A 481 13.84 -14.75 17.16
N GLN A 482 13.82 -14.98 18.46
CA GLN A 482 14.17 -16.30 18.98
C GLN A 482 13.05 -17.26 18.52
N GLU A 483 13.46 -18.41 18.00
CA GLU A 483 12.63 -19.58 17.63
C GLU A 483 12.03 -19.59 16.21
N GLU A 484 12.88 -19.82 15.20
CA GLU A 484 12.58 -20.86 14.20
C GLU A 484 13.04 -22.22 14.77
N THR A 485 12.22 -22.80 15.65
CA THR A 485 12.22 -24.25 15.86
C THR A 485 10.88 -24.74 15.36
N GLY A 486 10.93 -25.57 14.31
CA GLY A 486 9.80 -25.88 13.45
C GLY A 486 8.54 -26.33 14.19
N HIS A 487 7.41 -25.91 13.64
CA HIS A 487 6.16 -26.67 13.69
C HIS A 487 5.60 -26.68 12.27
N SER A 488 5.83 -27.80 11.59
CA SER A 488 4.86 -28.35 10.66
C SER A 488 3.56 -28.62 11.40
N ASP A 489 2.45 -28.08 10.90
CA ASP A 489 1.08 -28.61 10.91
C ASP A 489 0.20 -27.48 10.36
N GLY A 490 -0.60 -27.62 9.31
CA GLY A 490 -1.41 -28.77 8.93
C GLY A 490 -2.88 -28.42 9.17
N ARG A 491 -3.48 -27.63 8.28
CA ARG A 491 -4.89 -27.69 7.84
C ARG A 491 -5.22 -26.63 6.80
#